data_AF-A0A924XPS2-F1
#
_entry.id   AF-A0A924XPS2-F1
#
_cell.length_a   1.000
_cell.length_b   1.000
_cell.length_c   1.000
_cell.angle_alpha   90.00
_cell.angle_beta   90.00
_cell.angle_gamma   90.00
#
_symmetry.space_group_name_H-M   'P 1'
#
loop_
_entity.id
_entity.type
_entity.pdbx_description
1 polymer ?
#
loop_
_entity_poly.entity_id
_entity_poly.type
_entity_poly.pdbx_seq_one_letter_code
_entity_poly.pdbx_strand_id
1 'polypeptide(L)'
;MTTDRLAETPAMRSLDERIALAQRCRDCDDIPKVLGAGTVHADADGTPIQLMHNGLRVLAGGYYGDWMTRLITLCRGHHEPQEERLFHEVLGVLPPDATMIELGGFWAYYTAWFLQHAPGRRAIVLEPDPAHRAIGETNLALNGLDAAFMAGFAGAGDGPPAPFATEASGTILLPCFGVDGLLAMHGIDRLDLLHCDTQGAEFDVLTGACDLFRAGRVGWVFASTHVHHISGDPLTHLRCLALLQECGAVIEAEHNPYESYSGDGLIVARFGPAPAGWRPVPISIARQSEALFREPVFDLAAAFAQRRAAVPGLPDRVVSGLFDTLLFRPADPAGLAFFTDQLNQSGDVGALVRSILQSPEFQAREPQFAAAYFGGGGTPIRGAMTRTGVRLVLDRDGPLGRAGQTLLVPDDRVILPALLAAGGWNTQHLAMLADRIDPARIYTLIDIGANIGLFARQVLQTFGNVAACHCIEPDPGNFDALRYNLADYPGVQMHPFGLGAADGTARFFRDRENCGNHSVHADAMRDRPFT
;
A
#
# COMPACT_ATOMS: atom_id res chain seq x y z
N MET A 1 -0.28 -24.05 18.27
CA MET A 1 -1.12 -22.83 18.35
C MET A 1 -1.73 -22.66 16.97
N THR A 2 -3.05 -22.69 16.90
CA THR A 2 -3.85 -22.82 15.67
C THR A 2 -3.71 -21.61 14.76
N THR A 3 -3.57 -21.89 13.47
CA THR A 3 -3.40 -20.98 12.32
C THR A 3 -4.64 -20.15 11.96
N ASP A 4 -5.62 -20.02 12.86
CA ASP A 4 -6.93 -19.42 12.56
C ASP A 4 -7.14 -18.00 13.10
N ARG A 5 -6.23 -17.47 13.94
CA ARG A 5 -6.40 -16.10 14.51
C ARG A 5 -6.40 -14.98 13.46
N LEU A 6 -5.85 -15.21 12.27
CA LEU A 6 -5.85 -14.23 11.18
C LEU A 6 -7.26 -14.01 10.60
N ALA A 7 -8.09 -15.05 10.58
CA ALA A 7 -9.48 -14.97 10.13
C ALA A 7 -10.42 -14.34 11.17
N GLU A 8 -10.02 -14.36 12.46
CA GLU A 8 -10.81 -13.85 13.59
C GLU A 8 -10.63 -12.34 13.85
N THR A 9 -9.66 -11.67 13.22
CA THR A 9 -9.45 -10.22 13.43
C THR A 9 -10.50 -9.43 12.66
N PRO A 10 -11.43 -8.72 13.34
CA PRO A 10 -12.51 -8.02 12.65
C PRO A 10 -11.96 -6.92 11.74
N ALA A 11 -12.62 -6.69 10.61
CA ALA A 11 -12.22 -5.66 9.64
C ALA A 11 -12.24 -4.24 10.24
N MET A 12 -13.12 -4.02 11.22
CA MET A 12 -13.30 -2.79 11.96
C MET A 12 -13.59 -3.11 13.43
N ARG A 13 -13.08 -2.29 14.35
CA ARG A 13 -13.41 -2.38 15.79
C ARG A 13 -14.86 -1.98 16.08
N SER A 14 -15.33 -2.25 17.29
CA SER A 14 -16.67 -1.86 17.74
C SER A 14 -16.85 -0.33 17.80
N LEU A 15 -18.10 0.10 17.86
CA LEU A 15 -18.43 1.52 17.94
C LEU A 15 -17.92 2.19 19.23
N ASP A 16 -17.96 1.48 20.36
CA ASP A 16 -17.39 1.97 21.62
C ASP A 16 -15.86 2.13 21.53
N GLU A 17 -15.19 1.23 20.81
CA GLU A 17 -13.75 1.35 20.56
C GLU A 17 -13.43 2.51 19.61
N ARG A 18 -14.28 2.79 18.62
CA ARG A 18 -14.15 3.99 17.76
C ARG A 18 -14.25 5.27 18.59
N ILE A 19 -15.25 5.37 19.46
CA ILE A 19 -15.43 6.52 20.36
C ILE A 19 -14.21 6.67 21.28
N ALA A 20 -13.78 5.57 21.91
CA ALA A 20 -12.64 5.57 22.81
C ALA A 20 -11.34 5.94 22.08
N LEU A 21 -11.16 5.51 20.82
CA LEU A 21 -10.02 5.89 20.00
C LEU A 21 -10.02 7.39 19.76
N ALA A 22 -11.09 7.94 19.17
CA ALA A 22 -11.22 9.35 18.87
C ALA A 22 -11.00 10.25 20.10
N GLN A 23 -11.56 9.86 21.26
CA GLN A 23 -11.39 10.59 22.52
C GLN A 23 -9.92 10.70 23.00
N ARG A 24 -9.05 9.77 22.60
CA ARG A 24 -7.62 9.81 22.96
C ARG A 24 -6.83 10.81 22.12
N CYS A 25 -7.36 11.27 20.99
CA CYS A 25 -6.68 12.25 20.17
C CYS A 25 -6.61 13.59 20.92
N ARG A 26 -5.43 14.22 20.93
CA ARG A 26 -5.16 15.46 21.67
C ARG A 26 -4.98 16.66 20.75
N ASP A 27 -5.14 16.47 19.44
CA ASP A 27 -4.86 17.51 18.44
C ASP A 27 -5.75 18.75 18.60
N CYS A 28 -6.98 18.56 19.09
CA CYS A 28 -7.88 19.68 19.38
C CYS A 28 -7.73 20.27 20.79
N ASP A 29 -6.85 19.78 21.67
CA ASP A 29 -6.76 20.26 23.06
C ASP A 29 -6.59 21.78 23.12
N ASP A 30 -5.72 22.32 22.27
CA ASP A 30 -5.36 23.74 22.21
C ASP A 30 -6.37 24.63 21.44
N ILE A 31 -7.33 24.03 20.73
CA ILE A 31 -8.38 24.80 20.03
C ILE A 31 -9.30 25.42 21.09
N PRO A 32 -9.56 26.76 21.05
CA PRO A 32 -10.47 27.41 21.97
C PRO A 32 -11.88 26.78 21.96
N LYS A 33 -12.46 26.64 23.15
CA LYS A 33 -13.78 26.03 23.36
C LYS A 33 -14.69 26.96 24.14
N VAL A 34 -15.92 27.13 23.68
CA VAL A 34 -16.96 27.86 24.42
C VAL A 34 -17.37 27.09 25.69
N LEU A 35 -17.92 27.80 26.67
CA LEU A 35 -18.51 27.15 27.83
C LEU A 35 -19.69 26.28 27.40
N GLY A 36 -19.71 25.02 27.83
CA GLY A 36 -20.73 24.04 27.41
C GLY A 36 -20.45 23.37 26.07
N ALA A 37 -19.25 23.52 25.49
CA ALA A 37 -18.90 22.78 24.29
C ALA A 37 -19.10 21.25 24.47
N GLY A 38 -19.81 20.66 23.51
CA GLY A 38 -20.21 19.26 23.47
C GLY A 38 -21.56 18.94 24.12
N THR A 39 -22.15 19.84 24.92
CA THR A 39 -23.40 19.53 25.62
C THR A 39 -24.64 19.68 24.75
N VAL A 40 -25.66 18.88 25.06
CA VAL A 40 -26.97 18.90 24.39
C VAL A 40 -27.95 19.74 25.19
N HIS A 41 -28.71 20.60 24.50
CA HIS A 41 -29.72 21.49 25.07
C HIS A 41 -30.98 21.49 24.20
N ALA A 42 -32.11 21.91 24.76
CA ALA A 42 -33.29 22.23 23.97
C ALA A 42 -33.22 23.68 23.48
N ASP A 43 -33.51 23.91 22.21
CA ASP A 43 -33.74 25.25 21.66
C ASP A 43 -35.11 25.81 22.12
N ALA A 44 -35.41 27.07 21.78
CA ALA A 44 -36.62 27.77 22.16
C ALA A 44 -37.91 27.05 21.73
N ASP A 45 -37.88 26.30 20.63
CA ASP A 45 -38.97 25.49 20.11
C ASP A 45 -38.96 24.04 20.62
N GLY A 46 -37.99 23.69 21.48
CA GLY A 46 -37.80 22.34 22.02
C GLY A 46 -36.89 21.45 21.18
N THR A 47 -36.38 21.91 20.04
CA THR A 47 -35.48 21.13 19.18
C THR A 47 -34.18 20.80 19.93
N PRO A 48 -33.75 19.52 19.98
CA PRO A 48 -32.51 19.16 20.65
C PRO A 48 -31.31 19.59 19.81
N ILE A 49 -30.48 20.47 20.37
CA ILE A 49 -29.27 20.98 19.76
C ILE A 49 -28.04 20.55 20.55
N GLN A 50 -26.93 20.31 19.85
CA GLN A 50 -25.62 20.11 20.45
C GLN A 50 -24.73 21.32 20.14
N LEU A 51 -24.01 21.81 21.16
CA LEU A 51 -23.11 22.94 21.01
C LEU A 51 -21.71 22.46 20.61
N MET A 52 -21.20 22.93 19.48
CA MET A 52 -19.84 22.63 19.01
C MET A 52 -18.80 23.49 19.73
N HIS A 53 -17.51 23.17 19.60
CA HIS A 53 -16.46 23.85 20.36
C HIS A 53 -16.38 25.36 20.09
N ASN A 54 -16.71 25.79 18.87
CA ASN A 54 -16.73 27.18 18.41
C ASN A 54 -18.07 27.89 18.66
N GLY A 55 -19.01 27.25 19.38
CA GLY A 55 -20.31 27.80 19.68
C GLY A 55 -21.35 27.66 18.58
N LEU A 56 -21.03 26.97 17.47
CA LEU A 56 -22.04 26.57 16.50
C LEU A 56 -23.06 25.63 17.14
N ARG A 57 -24.31 25.80 16.78
CA ARG A 57 -25.45 25.00 17.23
C ARG A 57 -25.80 24.02 16.11
N VAL A 58 -25.72 22.73 16.37
CA VAL A 58 -26.09 21.68 15.40
C VAL A 58 -27.22 20.82 15.96
N LEU A 59 -28.00 20.14 15.12
CA LEU A 59 -28.99 19.18 15.57
C LEU A 59 -28.31 18.02 16.33
N ALA A 60 -28.75 17.77 17.56
CA ALA A 60 -28.28 16.60 18.30
C ALA A 60 -28.77 15.33 17.61
N GLY A 61 -27.87 14.37 17.40
CA GLY A 61 -28.12 13.16 16.61
C GLY A 61 -28.20 13.40 15.10
N GLY A 62 -27.99 14.63 14.61
CA GLY A 62 -28.02 14.96 13.18
C GLY A 62 -26.89 14.33 12.36
N TYR A 63 -25.78 13.95 12.98
CA TYR A 63 -24.67 13.26 12.33
C TYR A 63 -24.54 11.87 12.93
N TYR A 64 -24.92 10.83 12.19
CA TYR A 64 -24.90 9.42 12.61
C TYR A 64 -25.57 9.08 13.96
N GLY A 65 -26.44 9.94 14.51
CA GLY A 65 -27.25 9.65 15.69
C GLY A 65 -26.54 9.76 17.04
N ASP A 66 -27.03 8.99 18.02
CA ASP A 66 -26.69 9.15 19.44
C ASP A 66 -25.22 8.88 19.76
N TRP A 67 -24.58 7.96 19.03
CA TRP A 67 -23.19 7.61 19.31
C TRP A 67 -22.23 8.75 18.96
N MET A 68 -22.52 9.48 17.89
CA MET A 68 -21.74 10.64 17.49
C MET A 68 -22.00 11.81 18.44
N THR A 69 -23.26 11.98 18.87
CA THR A 69 -23.61 12.93 19.93
C THR A 69 -22.79 12.65 21.20
N ARG A 70 -22.64 11.38 21.57
CA ARG A 70 -21.79 10.95 22.68
C ARG A 70 -20.31 11.26 22.42
N LEU A 71 -19.79 10.98 21.23
CA LEU A 71 -18.41 11.31 20.87
C LEU A 71 -18.14 12.81 20.99
N ILE A 72 -18.97 13.65 20.37
CA ILE A 72 -18.87 15.11 20.41
C ILE A 72 -18.93 15.61 21.86
N THR A 73 -19.77 15.02 22.71
CA THR A 73 -19.80 15.32 24.15
C THR A 73 -18.47 15.02 24.82
N LEU A 74 -17.92 13.83 24.60
CA LEU A 74 -16.67 13.37 25.21
C LEU A 74 -15.45 14.18 24.73
N CYS A 75 -15.47 14.60 23.47
CA CYS A 75 -14.44 15.42 22.85
C CYS A 75 -14.69 16.93 23.01
N ARG A 76 -15.71 17.33 23.79
CA ARG A 76 -16.04 18.74 24.10
C ARG A 76 -16.27 19.59 22.84
N GLY A 77 -17.12 19.11 21.95
CA GLY A 77 -17.56 19.84 20.75
C GLY A 77 -16.76 19.57 19.48
N HIS A 78 -16.00 18.46 19.44
CA HIS A 78 -15.17 18.02 18.33
C HIS A 78 -15.59 16.61 17.89
N HIS A 79 -15.57 16.29 16.60
CA HIS A 79 -15.88 14.96 16.07
C HIS A 79 -14.70 14.34 15.30
N GLU A 80 -13.87 15.18 14.68
CA GLU A 80 -12.72 14.75 13.86
C GLU A 80 -11.44 15.49 14.26
N PRO A 81 -10.79 15.11 15.38
CA PRO A 81 -9.80 15.98 15.99
C PRO A 81 -8.57 16.30 15.11
N GLN A 82 -8.14 15.36 14.25
CA GLN A 82 -7.00 15.58 13.35
C GLN A 82 -7.34 16.58 12.24
N GLU A 83 -8.52 16.46 11.64
CA GLU A 83 -8.98 17.34 10.57
C GLU A 83 -9.35 18.72 11.10
N GLU A 84 -10.13 18.79 12.18
CA GLU A 84 -10.55 20.04 12.80
C GLU A 84 -9.35 20.86 13.33
N ARG A 85 -8.25 20.21 13.73
CA ARG A 85 -6.99 20.88 14.08
C ARG A 85 -6.42 21.66 12.90
N LEU A 86 -6.32 21.02 11.74
CA LEU A 86 -5.80 21.69 10.54
C LEU A 86 -6.79 22.70 9.99
N PHE A 87 -8.08 22.39 10.01
CA PHE A 87 -9.13 23.29 9.58
C PHE A 87 -9.10 24.59 10.39
N HIS A 88 -8.98 24.51 11.72
CA HIS A 88 -8.84 25.68 12.59
C HIS A 88 -7.68 26.59 12.20
N GLU A 89 -6.49 26.02 11.95
CA GLU A 89 -5.29 26.79 11.59
C GLU A 89 -5.41 27.39 10.19
N VAL A 90 -5.97 26.65 9.23
CA VAL A 90 -6.20 27.15 7.86
C VAL A 90 -7.23 28.29 7.86
N LEU A 91 -8.32 28.18 8.62
CA LEU A 91 -9.32 29.26 8.71
C LEU A 91 -8.71 30.60 9.11
N GLY A 92 -7.69 30.59 9.98
CA GLY A 92 -6.99 31.78 10.47
C GLY A 92 -6.12 32.48 9.43
N VAL A 93 -5.81 31.84 8.31
CA VAL A 93 -5.01 32.42 7.21
C VAL A 93 -5.79 32.64 5.92
N LEU A 94 -7.03 32.16 5.84
CA LEU A 94 -7.91 32.40 4.69
C LEU A 94 -8.45 33.84 4.68
N PRO A 95 -8.63 34.45 3.49
CA PRO A 95 -9.10 35.82 3.38
C PRO A 95 -10.53 36.02 3.95
N PRO A 96 -10.92 37.25 4.33
CA PRO A 96 -12.25 37.54 4.87
C PRO A 96 -13.42 37.30 3.90
N ASP A 97 -13.13 37.30 2.60
CA ASP A 97 -14.06 37.06 1.49
C ASP A 97 -13.81 35.70 0.79
N ALA A 98 -13.15 34.77 1.48
CA ALA A 98 -12.81 33.46 0.94
C ALA A 98 -14.03 32.68 0.43
N THR A 99 -13.77 31.80 -0.55
CA THR A 99 -14.75 30.86 -1.10
C THR A 99 -14.43 29.41 -0.76
N MET A 100 -15.46 28.63 -0.42
CA MET A 100 -15.35 27.20 -0.13
C MET A 100 -16.32 26.38 -0.99
N ILE A 101 -15.87 25.21 -1.44
CA ILE A 101 -16.73 24.13 -1.92
C ILE A 101 -16.57 22.96 -0.96
N GLU A 102 -17.69 22.47 -0.42
CA GLU A 102 -17.78 21.25 0.37
C GLU A 102 -18.48 20.17 -0.46
N LEU A 103 -17.74 19.11 -0.80
CA LEU A 103 -18.25 17.94 -1.51
C LEU A 103 -18.55 16.85 -0.47
N GLY A 104 -19.79 16.35 -0.48
CA GLY A 104 -20.33 15.43 0.54
C GLY A 104 -20.60 16.11 1.87
N GLY A 105 -21.24 17.28 1.83
CA GLY A 105 -21.35 18.14 3.00
C GLY A 105 -22.21 17.59 4.15
N PHE A 106 -23.11 16.63 3.91
CA PHE A 106 -24.01 16.04 4.90
C PHE A 106 -24.61 17.10 5.86
N TRP A 107 -24.14 17.12 7.10
CA TRP A 107 -24.57 18.02 8.18
C TRP A 107 -23.94 19.43 8.16
N ALA A 108 -23.13 19.73 7.15
CA ALA A 108 -22.54 21.03 6.79
C ALA A 108 -21.79 21.73 7.93
N TYR A 109 -21.15 20.96 8.82
CA TYR A 109 -20.44 21.52 9.97
C TYR A 109 -19.22 22.35 9.55
N TYR A 110 -18.39 21.85 8.62
CA TYR A 110 -17.22 22.59 8.14
C TYR A 110 -17.63 23.84 7.36
N THR A 111 -18.69 23.78 6.54
CA THR A 111 -19.27 24.99 5.93
C THR A 111 -19.76 26.00 6.97
N ALA A 112 -20.50 25.57 8.00
CA ALA A 112 -20.97 26.47 9.05
C ALA A 112 -19.80 27.14 9.80
N TRP A 113 -18.74 26.38 10.10
CA TRP A 113 -17.53 26.92 10.75
C TRP A 113 -16.78 27.89 9.84
N PHE A 114 -16.66 27.56 8.56
CA PHE A 114 -16.03 28.42 7.56
C PHE A 114 -16.75 29.77 7.45
N LEU A 115 -18.08 29.76 7.35
CA LEU A 115 -18.92 30.96 7.21
C LEU A 115 -18.97 31.81 8.49
N GLN A 116 -19.03 31.17 9.66
CA GLN A 116 -19.04 31.88 10.95
C GLN A 116 -17.78 32.75 11.15
N HIS A 117 -16.66 32.34 10.59
CA HIS A 117 -15.37 32.99 10.80
C HIS A 117 -15.28 34.40 10.18
N ALA A 118 -15.98 34.66 9.07
CA ALA A 118 -16.03 35.98 8.46
C ALA A 118 -17.29 36.18 7.59
N PRO A 119 -18.01 37.31 7.72
CA PRO A 119 -19.29 37.53 7.03
C PRO A 119 -19.18 37.71 5.51
N GLY A 120 -17.98 37.93 4.98
CA GLY A 120 -17.74 38.05 3.53
C GLY A 120 -17.58 36.71 2.82
N ARG A 121 -17.48 35.61 3.56
CA ARG A 121 -17.22 34.28 3.02
C ARG A 121 -18.45 33.69 2.34
N ARG A 122 -18.21 32.82 1.36
CA ARG A 122 -19.24 32.12 0.60
C ARG A 122 -18.93 30.64 0.46
N ALA A 123 -19.94 29.80 0.63
CA ALA A 123 -19.79 28.36 0.49
C ALA A 123 -20.81 27.76 -0.49
N ILE A 124 -20.39 26.70 -1.17
CA ILE A 124 -21.25 25.82 -1.97
C ILE A 124 -21.16 24.44 -1.34
N VAL A 125 -22.30 23.80 -1.11
CA VAL A 125 -22.37 22.47 -0.51
C VAL A 125 -23.03 21.52 -1.49
N LEU A 126 -22.30 20.50 -1.92
CA LEU A 126 -22.82 19.43 -2.76
C LEU A 126 -23.13 18.22 -1.88
N GLU A 127 -24.41 17.87 -1.77
CA GLU A 127 -24.86 16.74 -0.94
C GLU A 127 -25.90 15.90 -1.71
N PRO A 128 -25.61 14.62 -2.01
CA PRO A 128 -26.53 13.77 -2.75
C PRO A 128 -27.79 13.40 -1.95
N ASP A 129 -27.68 13.04 -0.67
CA ASP A 129 -28.81 12.54 0.11
C ASP A 129 -29.71 13.70 0.59
N PRO A 130 -30.99 13.74 0.20
CA PRO A 130 -31.90 14.81 0.63
C PRO A 130 -32.13 14.86 2.14
N ALA A 131 -32.05 13.73 2.86
CA ALA A 131 -32.18 13.71 4.31
C ALA A 131 -30.97 14.36 4.99
N HIS A 132 -29.77 14.06 4.49
CA HIS A 132 -28.53 14.66 4.94
C HIS A 132 -28.48 16.16 4.65
N ARG A 133 -28.83 16.56 3.42
CA ARG A 133 -28.91 17.96 3.02
C ARG A 133 -29.85 18.77 3.92
N ALA A 134 -31.01 18.24 4.26
CA ALA A 134 -31.96 18.91 5.15
C ALA A 134 -31.39 19.15 6.56
N ILE A 135 -30.54 18.24 7.06
CA ILE A 135 -29.81 18.41 8.32
C ILE A 135 -28.78 19.54 8.20
N GLY A 136 -27.99 19.57 7.13
CA GLY A 136 -27.03 20.65 6.87
C GLY A 136 -27.68 22.03 6.75
N GLU A 137 -28.77 22.13 6.00
CA GLU A 137 -29.59 23.35 5.88
C GLU A 137 -30.12 23.81 7.24
N THR A 138 -30.60 22.88 8.07
CA THR A 138 -31.08 23.18 9.43
C THR A 138 -29.94 23.68 10.32
N ASN A 139 -28.76 23.05 10.27
CA ASN A 139 -27.60 23.46 11.05
C ASN A 139 -27.16 24.89 10.69
N LEU A 140 -27.15 25.26 9.40
CA LEU A 140 -26.86 26.64 9.01
C LEU A 140 -27.92 27.62 9.50
N ALA A 141 -29.20 27.28 9.37
CA ALA A 141 -30.32 28.11 9.84
C ALA A 141 -30.27 28.36 11.36
N LEU A 142 -29.94 27.35 12.17
CA LEU A 142 -29.77 27.47 13.63
C LEU A 142 -28.73 28.52 14.06
N ASN A 143 -27.80 28.85 13.16
CA ASN A 143 -26.73 29.81 13.36
C ASN A 143 -26.91 31.10 12.57
N GLY A 144 -28.02 31.27 11.84
CA GLY A 144 -28.27 32.42 10.98
C GLY A 144 -27.29 32.52 9.80
N LEU A 145 -26.79 31.38 9.33
CA LEU A 145 -25.86 31.26 8.21
C LEU A 145 -26.61 30.73 6.97
N ASP A 146 -26.04 30.96 5.80
CA ASP A 146 -26.61 30.52 4.52
C ASP A 146 -25.49 30.08 3.56
N ALA A 147 -25.78 29.08 2.72
CA ALA A 147 -24.86 28.51 1.74
C ALA A 147 -25.63 28.02 0.50
N ALA A 148 -24.95 27.95 -0.64
CA ALA A 148 -25.55 27.42 -1.86
C ALA A 148 -25.56 25.88 -1.82
N PHE A 149 -26.68 25.27 -1.43
CA PHE A 149 -26.85 23.82 -1.47
C PHE A 149 -27.23 23.31 -2.86
N MET A 150 -26.63 22.19 -3.25
CA MET A 150 -26.87 21.51 -4.51
C MET A 150 -27.12 20.02 -4.29
N ALA A 151 -28.13 19.50 -4.98
CA ALA A 151 -28.42 18.06 -5.04
C ALA A 151 -27.62 17.43 -6.18
N GLY A 152 -26.60 16.65 -5.84
CA GLY A 152 -25.74 15.95 -6.79
C GLY A 152 -24.62 15.21 -6.09
N PHE A 153 -23.83 14.45 -6.84
CA PHE A 153 -22.63 13.79 -6.33
C PHE A 153 -21.40 14.27 -7.10
N ALA A 154 -20.24 14.26 -6.44
CA ALA A 154 -18.99 14.69 -7.04
C ALA A 154 -18.37 13.58 -7.89
N GLY A 155 -17.67 13.95 -8.96
CA GLY A 155 -16.88 13.03 -9.77
C GLY A 155 -15.80 13.76 -10.58
N ALA A 156 -15.21 13.06 -11.54
CA ALA A 156 -14.13 13.60 -12.38
C ALA A 156 -14.58 14.73 -13.35
N GLY A 157 -15.89 14.98 -13.47
CA GLY A 157 -16.44 16.00 -14.36
C GLY A 157 -17.96 16.01 -14.31
N ASP A 158 -18.57 16.97 -15.00
CA ASP A 158 -20.03 17.08 -15.07
C ASP A 158 -20.66 15.92 -15.86
N GLY A 159 -21.76 15.39 -15.35
CA GLY A 159 -22.49 14.27 -15.94
C GLY A 159 -24.01 14.38 -15.76
N PRO A 160 -24.78 13.75 -16.66
CA PRO A 160 -26.23 13.73 -16.54
C PRO A 160 -26.69 12.97 -15.28
N PRO A 161 -27.96 13.12 -14.86
CA PRO A 161 -28.49 12.36 -13.74
C PRO A 161 -28.31 10.85 -13.89
N ALA A 162 -27.71 10.21 -12.89
CA ALA A 162 -27.46 8.78 -12.82
C ALA A 162 -27.99 8.19 -11.49
N PRO A 163 -28.32 6.88 -11.43
CA PRO A 163 -28.70 6.24 -10.18
C PRO A 163 -27.57 6.32 -9.16
N PHE A 164 -27.85 6.91 -8.00
CA PHE A 164 -26.93 7.05 -6.88
C PHE A 164 -27.54 6.42 -5.64
N ALA A 165 -26.80 5.52 -4.99
CA ALA A 165 -27.22 4.90 -3.74
C ALA A 165 -26.89 5.83 -2.57
N THR A 166 -27.91 6.42 -1.97
CA THR A 166 -27.76 7.28 -0.78
C THR A 166 -27.77 6.44 0.51
N GLU A 167 -27.30 7.03 1.60
CA GLU A 167 -27.22 6.34 2.89
C GLU A 167 -28.60 6.16 3.56
N ALA A 168 -29.47 7.17 3.46
CA ALA A 168 -30.75 7.20 4.16
C ALA A 168 -31.96 7.21 3.21
N SER A 169 -31.82 7.77 2.00
CA SER A 169 -32.93 8.03 1.09
C SER A 169 -33.10 7.00 -0.04
N GLY A 170 -32.36 5.89 0.00
CA GLY A 170 -32.37 4.85 -1.03
C GLY A 170 -31.65 5.25 -2.32
N THR A 171 -32.02 4.64 -3.45
CA THR A 171 -31.41 4.97 -4.75
C THR A 171 -32.21 6.06 -5.47
N ILE A 172 -31.58 7.18 -5.81
CA ILE A 172 -32.20 8.31 -6.50
C ILE A 172 -31.38 8.75 -7.72
N LEU A 173 -32.01 9.43 -8.69
CA LEU A 173 -31.32 9.97 -9.86
C LEU A 173 -30.76 11.35 -9.53
N LEU A 174 -29.43 11.50 -9.62
CA LEU A 174 -28.73 12.75 -9.31
C LEU A 174 -27.69 13.08 -10.37
N PRO A 175 -27.52 14.35 -10.75
CA PRO A 175 -26.41 14.77 -11.62
C PRO A 175 -25.05 14.57 -10.93
N CYS A 176 -24.05 14.31 -11.76
CA CYS A 176 -22.64 14.32 -11.34
C CYS A 176 -22.06 15.71 -11.62
N PHE A 177 -21.24 16.22 -10.70
CA PHE A 177 -20.55 17.49 -10.85
C PHE A 177 -19.04 17.35 -10.73
N GLY A 178 -18.32 18.00 -11.65
CA GLY A 178 -16.90 18.29 -11.51
C GLY A 178 -16.68 19.57 -10.70
N VAL A 179 -15.48 19.72 -10.11
CA VAL A 179 -15.11 20.95 -9.40
C VAL A 179 -15.12 22.15 -10.35
N ASP A 180 -14.66 21.97 -11.59
CA ASP A 180 -14.65 22.99 -12.64
C ASP A 180 -16.07 23.47 -13.01
N GLY A 181 -17.02 22.54 -13.15
CA GLY A 181 -18.43 22.82 -13.39
C GLY A 181 -19.07 23.65 -12.27
N LEU A 182 -18.79 23.29 -11.01
CA LEU A 182 -19.25 24.05 -9.84
C LEU A 182 -18.67 25.47 -9.81
N LEU A 183 -17.37 25.63 -10.07
CA LEU A 183 -16.75 26.96 -10.13
C LEU A 183 -17.38 27.83 -11.22
N ALA A 184 -17.62 27.25 -12.41
CA ALA A 184 -18.24 27.97 -13.52
C ALA A 184 -19.69 28.39 -13.19
N MET A 185 -20.49 27.49 -12.61
CA MET A 185 -21.88 27.74 -12.26
C MET A 185 -22.05 28.88 -11.25
N HIS A 186 -21.11 29.00 -10.31
CA HIS A 186 -21.17 30.00 -9.24
C HIS A 186 -20.29 31.25 -9.48
N GLY A 187 -19.65 31.33 -10.67
CA GLY A 187 -18.81 32.46 -11.05
C GLY A 187 -17.58 32.62 -10.14
N ILE A 188 -16.90 31.51 -9.82
CA ILE A 188 -15.70 31.49 -8.97
C ILE A 188 -14.46 31.34 -9.87
N ASP A 189 -13.67 32.40 -9.96
CA ASP A 189 -12.43 32.39 -10.75
C ASP A 189 -11.34 31.57 -10.07
N ARG A 190 -11.20 31.70 -8.75
CA ARG A 190 -10.26 30.98 -7.89
C ARG A 190 -10.97 30.56 -6.61
N LEU A 191 -10.89 29.27 -6.30
CA LEU A 191 -11.40 28.68 -5.06
C LEU A 191 -10.35 28.78 -3.96
N ASP A 192 -10.72 29.24 -2.77
CA ASP A 192 -9.77 29.33 -1.66
C ASP A 192 -9.64 27.99 -0.92
N LEU A 193 -10.76 27.26 -0.77
CA LEU A 193 -10.80 25.99 -0.05
C LEU A 193 -11.71 24.97 -0.76
N LEU A 194 -11.13 23.84 -1.16
CA LEU A 194 -11.86 22.64 -1.55
C LEU A 194 -11.86 21.66 -0.37
N HIS A 195 -13.03 21.32 0.13
CA HIS A 195 -13.23 20.26 1.11
C HIS A 195 -13.90 19.08 0.41
N CYS A 196 -13.28 17.90 0.48
CA CYS A 196 -13.68 16.74 -0.29
C CYS A 196 -13.79 15.51 0.63
N ASP A 197 -15.02 15.18 0.98
CA ASP A 197 -15.39 13.94 1.67
C ASP A 197 -16.45 13.25 0.81
N THR A 198 -16.05 12.30 -0.03
CA THR A 198 -16.93 11.78 -1.09
C THR A 198 -17.10 10.27 -1.03
N GLN A 199 -16.90 9.70 0.16
CA GLN A 199 -17.14 8.29 0.47
C GLN A 199 -16.52 7.33 -0.58
N GLY A 200 -15.29 7.62 -1.00
CA GLY A 200 -14.51 6.79 -1.91
C GLY A 200 -14.28 7.35 -3.31
N ALA A 201 -14.99 8.41 -3.70
CA ALA A 201 -14.83 9.06 -5.02
C ALA A 201 -13.69 10.09 -5.06
N GLU A 202 -12.89 10.22 -3.99
CA GLU A 202 -11.92 11.31 -3.83
C GLU A 202 -10.93 11.36 -4.99
N PHE A 203 -10.42 10.20 -5.40
CA PHE A 203 -9.42 10.13 -6.46
C PHE A 203 -9.97 10.59 -7.81
N ASP A 204 -11.21 10.25 -8.14
CA ASP A 204 -11.86 10.68 -9.38
C ASP A 204 -12.10 12.20 -9.36
N VAL A 205 -12.59 12.73 -8.25
CA VAL A 205 -12.79 14.17 -8.05
C VAL A 205 -11.49 14.95 -8.21
N LEU A 206 -10.43 14.54 -7.52
CA LEU A 206 -9.12 15.20 -7.59
C LEU A 206 -8.51 15.06 -8.99
N THR A 207 -8.74 13.95 -9.68
CA THR A 207 -8.31 13.75 -11.08
C THR A 207 -8.99 14.77 -11.99
N GLY A 208 -10.31 14.96 -11.85
CA GLY A 208 -11.06 15.98 -12.58
C GLY A 208 -10.58 17.41 -12.31
N ALA A 209 -10.11 17.69 -11.10
CA ALA A 209 -9.66 19.02 -10.69
C ALA A 209 -8.17 19.33 -11.04
N CYS A 210 -7.43 18.39 -11.63
CA CYS A 210 -5.99 18.55 -11.90
C CYS A 210 -5.61 19.81 -12.67
N ASP A 211 -6.38 20.18 -13.69
CA ASP A 211 -6.09 21.37 -14.49
C ASP A 211 -6.32 22.65 -13.69
N LEU A 212 -7.28 22.66 -12.75
CA LEU A 212 -7.49 23.77 -11.83
C LEU A 212 -6.30 23.93 -10.87
N PHE A 213 -5.79 22.81 -10.35
CA PHE A 213 -4.61 22.78 -9.47
C PHE A 213 -3.38 23.34 -10.19
N ARG A 214 -3.07 22.83 -11.38
CA ARG A 214 -1.92 23.30 -12.17
C ARG A 214 -2.05 24.76 -12.60
N ALA A 215 -3.27 25.24 -12.82
CA ALA A 215 -3.56 26.64 -13.12
C ALA A 215 -3.56 27.55 -11.88
N GLY A 216 -3.35 27.02 -10.66
CA GLY A 216 -3.38 27.80 -9.42
C GLY A 216 -4.76 28.34 -9.06
N ARG A 217 -5.83 27.71 -9.58
CA ARG A 217 -7.23 28.11 -9.37
C ARG A 217 -7.85 27.53 -8.10
N VAL A 218 -7.13 26.70 -7.36
CA VAL A 218 -7.53 26.22 -6.02
C VAL A 218 -6.40 26.55 -5.05
N GLY A 219 -6.72 27.09 -3.87
CA GLY A 219 -5.75 27.47 -2.84
C GLY A 219 -5.40 26.30 -1.90
N TRP A 220 -6.41 25.80 -1.20
CA TRP A 220 -6.28 24.72 -0.22
C TRP A 220 -7.20 23.55 -0.58
N VAL A 221 -6.75 22.34 -0.27
CA VAL A 221 -7.52 21.11 -0.41
C VAL A 221 -7.48 20.36 0.91
N PHE A 222 -8.65 20.02 1.43
CA PHE A 222 -8.88 19.02 2.46
C PHE A 222 -9.53 17.83 1.76
N ALA A 223 -8.87 16.68 1.76
CA ALA A 223 -9.39 15.46 1.17
C ALA A 223 -9.43 14.35 2.21
N SER A 224 -10.66 13.93 2.56
CA SER A 224 -10.94 12.86 3.49
C SER A 224 -11.07 11.56 2.70
N THR A 225 -10.03 10.74 2.77
CA THR A 225 -9.89 9.51 1.97
C THR A 225 -10.40 8.31 2.73
N HIS A 226 -11.07 7.40 2.04
CA HIS A 226 -11.71 6.27 2.68
C HIS A 226 -10.94 4.97 2.50
N VAL A 227 -11.13 4.07 3.47
CA VAL A 227 -10.66 2.68 3.45
C VAL A 227 -11.20 1.91 2.23
N HIS A 228 -10.44 0.92 1.78
CA HIS A 228 -10.68 0.20 0.53
C HIS A 228 -12.02 -0.56 0.43
N HIS A 229 -12.68 -0.84 1.55
CA HIS A 229 -14.02 -1.43 1.53
C HIS A 229 -15.11 -0.41 1.19
N ILE A 230 -14.81 0.89 1.32
CA ILE A 230 -15.64 2.00 0.87
C ILE A 230 -15.19 2.42 -0.54
N SER A 231 -13.90 2.73 -0.71
CA SER A 231 -13.39 3.26 -1.99
C SER A 231 -13.27 2.23 -3.11
N GLY A 232 -13.25 0.94 -2.78
CA GLY A 232 -12.95 -0.14 -3.74
C GLY A 232 -11.49 -0.21 -4.18
N ASP A 233 -10.61 0.67 -3.70
CA ASP A 233 -9.18 0.69 -4.05
C ASP A 233 -8.30 0.79 -2.78
N PRO A 234 -7.43 -0.20 -2.50
CA PRO A 234 -6.50 -0.15 -1.37
C PRO A 234 -5.43 0.94 -1.47
N LEU A 235 -5.30 1.59 -2.62
CA LEU A 235 -4.33 2.66 -2.85
C LEU A 235 -4.97 4.05 -2.92
N THR A 236 -6.29 4.21 -2.72
CA THR A 236 -6.99 5.51 -2.89
C THR A 236 -6.25 6.65 -2.21
N HIS A 237 -5.88 6.52 -0.93
CA HIS A 237 -5.15 7.55 -0.20
C HIS A 237 -3.80 7.91 -0.86
N LEU A 238 -2.98 6.90 -1.16
CA LEU A 238 -1.66 7.10 -1.78
C LEU A 238 -1.77 7.70 -3.20
N ARG A 239 -2.83 7.35 -3.94
CA ARG A 239 -3.08 7.92 -5.27
C ARG A 239 -3.49 9.38 -5.19
N CYS A 240 -4.40 9.73 -4.27
CA CYS A 240 -4.78 11.12 -4.03
C CYS A 240 -3.57 11.97 -3.64
N LEU A 241 -2.72 11.46 -2.74
CA LEU A 241 -1.50 12.11 -2.32
C LEU A 241 -0.54 12.36 -3.50
N ALA A 242 -0.22 11.31 -4.24
CA ALA A 242 0.69 11.40 -5.38
C ALA A 242 0.16 12.38 -6.44
N LEU A 243 -1.13 12.34 -6.73
CA LEU A 243 -1.76 13.23 -7.69
C LEU A 243 -1.66 14.72 -7.29
N LEU A 244 -1.94 15.02 -6.02
CA LEU A 244 -1.83 16.39 -5.49
C LEU A 244 -0.37 16.88 -5.58
N GLN A 245 0.60 16.05 -5.20
CA GLN A 245 2.03 16.35 -5.32
C GLN A 245 2.45 16.57 -6.79
N GLU A 246 2.01 15.72 -7.71
CA GLU A 246 2.26 15.84 -9.15
C GLU A 246 1.63 17.10 -9.75
N CYS A 247 0.52 17.58 -9.19
CA CYS A 247 -0.09 18.86 -9.55
C CYS A 247 0.62 20.07 -8.92
N GLY A 248 1.69 19.86 -8.13
CA GLY A 248 2.50 20.92 -7.54
C GLY A 248 2.04 21.38 -6.16
N ALA A 249 1.24 20.57 -5.45
CA ALA A 249 0.85 20.90 -4.09
C ALA A 249 2.02 20.74 -3.11
N VAL A 250 2.02 21.57 -2.07
CA VAL A 250 2.74 21.30 -0.83
C VAL A 250 1.77 20.56 0.10
N ILE A 251 2.16 19.36 0.54
CA ILE A 251 1.39 18.60 1.52
C ILE A 251 1.76 19.13 2.91
N GLU A 252 0.81 19.76 3.58
CA GLU A 252 1.01 20.37 4.89
C GLU A 252 0.89 19.34 6.02
N ALA A 253 -0.01 18.38 5.85
CA ALA A 253 -0.13 17.21 6.70
C ALA A 253 -0.93 16.12 5.98
N GLU A 254 -0.71 14.88 6.42
CA GLU A 254 -1.50 13.73 5.99
C GLU A 254 -1.47 12.63 7.05
N HIS A 255 -2.49 11.79 7.02
CA HIS A 255 -2.47 10.46 7.61
C HIS A 255 -3.43 9.56 6.85
N ASN A 256 -3.10 8.28 6.70
CA ASN A 256 -4.01 7.35 6.04
C ASN A 256 -5.13 6.88 7.01
N PRO A 257 -6.16 6.15 6.54
CA PRO A 257 -7.24 5.67 7.41
C PRO A 257 -6.78 4.73 8.54
N TYR A 258 -5.65 4.04 8.37
CA TYR A 258 -5.06 3.14 9.38
C TYR A 258 -4.26 3.89 10.46
N GLU A 259 -4.00 5.18 10.22
CA GLU A 259 -3.32 6.12 11.12
C GLU A 259 -4.32 7.09 11.78
N SER A 260 -5.60 6.95 11.47
CA SER A 260 -6.68 7.83 11.90
C SER A 260 -7.19 7.54 13.30
N TYR A 261 -7.55 8.60 14.02
CA TYR A 261 -8.32 8.54 15.26
C TYR A 261 -9.84 8.57 15.01
N SER A 262 -10.29 8.98 13.82
CA SER A 262 -11.72 9.17 13.49
C SER A 262 -12.26 8.12 12.51
N GLY A 263 -11.37 7.47 11.76
CA GLY A 263 -11.69 6.44 10.77
C GLY A 263 -11.11 6.80 9.41
N ASP A 264 -11.35 8.02 8.95
CA ASP A 264 -10.97 8.40 7.59
C ASP A 264 -9.53 8.90 7.55
N GLY A 265 -8.88 8.73 6.40
CA GLY A 265 -7.59 9.34 6.15
C GLY A 265 -7.76 10.80 5.77
N LEU A 266 -6.74 11.62 5.97
CA LEU A 266 -6.77 13.04 5.68
C LEU A 266 -5.55 13.43 4.85
N ILE A 267 -5.76 14.28 3.85
CA ILE A 267 -4.71 14.99 3.14
C ILE A 267 -5.05 16.48 3.15
N VAL A 268 -4.17 17.30 3.73
CA VAL A 268 -4.27 18.76 3.66
C VAL A 268 -3.15 19.28 2.77
N ALA A 269 -3.55 19.83 1.63
CA ALA A 269 -2.65 20.27 0.59
C ALA A 269 -2.86 21.76 0.25
N ARG A 270 -1.76 22.44 -0.07
CA ARG A 270 -1.75 23.86 -0.43
C ARG A 270 -1.09 24.07 -1.78
N PHE A 271 -1.69 24.92 -2.60
CA PHE A 271 -1.13 25.40 -3.85
C PHE A 271 -0.69 26.86 -3.74
N GLY A 272 0.50 27.16 -4.27
CA GLY A 272 1.13 28.48 -4.18
C GLY A 272 2.06 28.63 -2.98
N PRO A 273 2.46 29.87 -2.62
CA PRO A 273 3.33 30.13 -1.47
C PRO A 273 2.57 30.00 -0.13
N ALA A 274 3.31 29.77 0.96
CA ALA A 274 2.73 29.71 2.30
C ALA A 274 2.23 31.11 2.70
N PRO A 275 1.04 31.24 3.31
CA PRO A 275 0.56 32.52 3.84
C PRO A 275 1.51 33.09 4.89
N ALA A 276 1.49 34.41 5.05
CA ALA A 276 2.30 35.06 6.08
C ALA A 276 1.94 34.52 7.47
N GLY A 277 2.94 34.06 8.20
CA GLY A 277 2.76 33.49 9.55
C GLY A 277 2.41 32.00 9.58
N TRP A 278 2.19 31.36 8.44
CA TRP A 278 1.94 29.92 8.36
C TRP A 278 3.14 29.11 8.87
N ARG A 279 2.85 28.04 9.62
CA ARG A 279 3.84 27.09 10.13
C ARG A 279 3.30 25.68 9.94
N PRO A 280 4.15 24.68 9.68
CA PRO A 280 3.73 23.28 9.67
C PRO A 280 3.01 22.93 10.98
N VAL A 281 1.83 22.34 10.86
CA VAL A 281 0.99 21.98 12.00
C VAL A 281 1.17 20.48 12.23
N PRO A 282 1.78 20.05 13.34
CA PRO A 282 1.90 18.62 13.64
C PRO A 282 0.51 18.06 13.97
N ILE A 283 0.26 16.85 13.50
CA ILE A 283 -0.91 16.04 13.84
C ILE A 283 -0.45 14.72 14.44
N SER A 284 -1.28 14.17 15.33
CA SER A 284 -1.04 12.86 15.93
C SER A 284 -1.28 11.74 14.91
N ILE A 285 -0.66 10.58 15.13
CA ILE A 285 -0.88 9.37 14.34
C ILE A 285 -1.29 8.23 15.27
N ALA A 286 -2.44 7.61 15.01
CA ALA A 286 -2.85 6.41 15.72
C ALA A 286 -1.94 5.24 15.33
N ARG A 287 -1.39 4.53 16.31
CA ARG A 287 -0.53 3.37 16.05
C ARG A 287 -1.37 2.22 15.51
N GLN A 288 -0.79 1.38 14.66
CA GLN A 288 -1.46 0.20 14.10
C GLN A 288 -2.11 -0.72 15.14
N SER A 289 -1.50 -0.86 16.32
CA SER A 289 -2.07 -1.65 17.43
C SER A 289 -3.37 -1.09 18.00
N GLU A 290 -3.73 0.14 17.63
CA GLU A 290 -4.86 0.91 18.14
C GLU A 290 -5.81 1.36 17.03
N ALA A 291 -5.40 1.24 15.76
CA ALA A 291 -6.15 1.62 14.58
C ALA A 291 -7.56 1.02 14.56
N LEU A 292 -8.52 1.80 14.07
CA LEU A 292 -9.92 1.39 13.92
C LEU A 292 -10.06 0.21 12.95
N PHE A 293 -9.29 0.25 11.87
CA PHE A 293 -9.28 -0.76 10.82
C PHE A 293 -8.09 -1.71 10.96
N ARG A 294 -8.31 -2.98 10.61
CA ARG A 294 -7.19 -3.93 10.50
C ARG A 294 -6.28 -3.56 9.33
N GLU A 295 -5.02 -3.99 9.41
CA GLU A 295 -4.01 -3.67 8.40
C GLU A 295 -4.30 -4.42 7.07
N PRO A 296 -4.21 -3.75 5.89
CA PRO A 296 -4.48 -4.37 4.58
C PRO A 296 -3.69 -5.64 4.24
N VAL A 297 -2.52 -5.86 4.84
CA VAL A 297 -1.67 -7.03 4.68
C VAL A 297 -2.39 -8.30 5.11
N PHE A 298 -3.34 -8.22 6.05
CA PHE A 298 -4.19 -9.35 6.41
C PHE A 298 -5.11 -9.72 5.23
N ASP A 299 -5.72 -8.72 4.59
CA ASP A 299 -6.57 -8.90 3.41
C ASP A 299 -5.75 -9.39 2.21
N LEU A 300 -4.56 -8.83 2.01
CA LEU A 300 -3.62 -9.22 0.97
C LEU A 300 -3.14 -10.66 1.16
N ALA A 301 -2.81 -11.06 2.40
CA ALA A 301 -2.43 -12.43 2.72
C ALA A 301 -3.57 -13.42 2.41
N ALA A 302 -4.81 -13.07 2.77
CA ALA A 302 -5.99 -13.87 2.44
C ALA A 302 -6.20 -13.97 0.92
N ALA A 303 -6.07 -12.86 0.19
CA ALA A 303 -6.17 -12.84 -1.28
C ALA A 303 -5.06 -13.67 -1.93
N PHE A 304 -3.82 -13.63 -1.43
CA PHE A 304 -2.73 -14.48 -1.90
C PHE A 304 -2.99 -15.96 -1.63
N ALA A 305 -3.54 -16.31 -0.47
CA ALA A 305 -3.94 -17.68 -0.16
C ALA A 305 -5.04 -18.19 -1.09
N GLN A 306 -6.07 -17.37 -1.35
CA GLN A 306 -7.14 -17.68 -2.31
C GLN A 306 -6.61 -17.80 -3.74
N ARG A 307 -5.76 -16.87 -4.19
CA ARG A 307 -5.19 -16.89 -5.54
C ARG A 307 -4.27 -18.09 -5.78
N ARG A 308 -3.51 -18.51 -4.76
CA ARG A 308 -2.74 -19.78 -4.79
C ARG A 308 -3.66 -20.99 -5.00
N ALA A 309 -4.87 -20.97 -4.45
CA ALA A 309 -5.87 -22.03 -4.64
C ALA A 309 -6.63 -21.94 -5.98
N ALA A 310 -6.64 -20.78 -6.66
CA ALA A 310 -7.61 -20.48 -7.72
C ALA A 310 -7.06 -20.42 -9.16
N VAL A 311 -5.82 -20.83 -9.46
CA VAL A 311 -5.35 -20.87 -10.87
C VAL A 311 -5.84 -22.18 -11.53
N PRO A 312 -6.82 -22.15 -12.45
CA PRO A 312 -7.39 -23.36 -13.01
C PRO A 312 -6.34 -24.15 -13.80
N GLY A 313 -6.16 -25.41 -13.44
CA GLY A 313 -5.19 -26.31 -14.09
C GLY A 313 -3.72 -26.00 -13.79
N LEU A 314 -3.38 -25.09 -12.87
CA LEU A 314 -1.99 -24.89 -12.43
C LEU A 314 -1.40 -26.14 -11.77
N PRO A 315 -2.12 -26.85 -10.87
CA PRO A 315 -1.64 -28.12 -10.34
C PRO A 315 -1.32 -29.13 -11.44
N ASP A 316 -2.24 -29.29 -12.42
CA ASP A 316 -2.04 -30.18 -13.56
C ASP A 316 -0.82 -29.79 -14.42
N ARG A 317 -0.60 -28.49 -14.64
CA ARG A 317 0.56 -27.99 -15.37
C ARG A 317 1.87 -28.21 -14.62
N VAL A 318 1.88 -28.02 -13.31
CA VAL A 318 3.05 -28.28 -12.45
C VAL A 318 3.39 -29.78 -12.48
N VAL A 319 2.40 -30.64 -12.29
CA VAL A 319 2.57 -32.10 -12.34
C VAL A 319 3.04 -32.55 -13.73
N SER A 320 2.44 -32.04 -14.81
CA SER A 320 2.86 -32.35 -16.19
C SER A 320 4.32 -31.95 -16.44
N GLY A 321 4.73 -30.75 -16.01
CA GLY A 321 6.11 -30.29 -16.17
C GLY A 321 7.12 -31.13 -15.38
N LEU A 322 6.74 -31.63 -14.19
CA LEU A 322 7.58 -32.53 -13.40
C LEU A 322 7.72 -33.92 -14.04
N PHE A 323 6.66 -34.43 -14.66
CA PHE A 323 6.73 -35.68 -15.44
C PHE A 323 7.67 -35.56 -16.63
N ASP A 324 7.55 -34.47 -17.39
CA ASP A 324 8.43 -34.22 -18.54
C ASP A 324 9.89 -34.08 -18.10
N THR A 325 10.14 -33.43 -16.96
CA THR A 325 11.50 -33.10 -16.48
C THR A 325 12.19 -34.25 -15.74
N LEU A 326 11.47 -34.94 -14.85
CA LEU A 326 12.03 -35.99 -13.99
C LEU A 326 11.90 -37.38 -14.60
N LEU A 327 10.83 -37.62 -15.39
CA LEU A 327 10.52 -38.93 -15.96
C LEU A 327 10.71 -38.98 -17.49
N PHE A 328 11.01 -37.85 -18.14
CA PHE A 328 11.20 -37.73 -19.58
C PHE A 328 10.01 -38.27 -20.40
N ARG A 329 8.79 -38.04 -19.92
CA ARG A 329 7.56 -38.38 -20.63
C ARG A 329 6.39 -37.51 -20.17
N PRO A 330 5.34 -37.38 -21.00
CA PRO A 330 4.08 -36.78 -20.57
C PRO A 330 3.43 -37.57 -19.43
N ALA A 331 2.73 -36.85 -18.54
CA ALA A 331 1.87 -37.46 -17.54
C ALA A 331 0.71 -38.21 -18.20
N ASP A 332 0.52 -39.47 -17.82
CA ASP A 332 -0.69 -40.22 -18.17
C ASP A 332 -1.85 -39.78 -17.27
N PRO A 333 -3.12 -40.01 -17.66
CA PRO A 333 -4.27 -39.51 -16.91
C PRO A 333 -4.32 -39.95 -15.44
N ALA A 334 -3.82 -41.16 -15.13
CA ALA A 334 -3.82 -41.67 -13.76
C ALA A 334 -2.70 -41.04 -12.93
N GLY A 335 -1.49 -40.92 -13.49
CA GLY A 335 -0.38 -40.21 -12.88
C GLY A 335 -0.69 -38.74 -12.64
N LEU A 336 -1.25 -38.05 -13.64
CA LEU A 336 -1.66 -36.66 -13.53
C LEU A 336 -2.67 -36.45 -12.40
N ALA A 337 -3.74 -37.24 -12.36
CA ALA A 337 -4.76 -37.15 -11.33
C ALA A 337 -4.20 -37.41 -9.92
N PHE A 338 -3.41 -38.49 -9.74
CA PHE A 338 -2.85 -38.85 -8.44
C PHE A 338 -1.94 -37.77 -7.86
N PHE A 339 -1.03 -37.24 -8.68
CA PHE A 339 -0.06 -36.25 -8.24
C PHE A 339 -0.64 -34.83 -8.15
N THR A 340 -1.66 -34.51 -8.96
CA THR A 340 -2.46 -33.29 -8.79
C THR A 340 -3.21 -33.33 -7.47
N ASP A 341 -3.86 -34.45 -7.12
CA ASP A 341 -4.56 -34.59 -5.85
C ASP A 341 -3.60 -34.48 -4.65
N GLN A 342 -2.40 -35.07 -4.76
CA GLN A 342 -1.35 -34.93 -3.75
C GLN A 342 -0.90 -33.47 -3.59
N LEU A 343 -0.72 -32.73 -4.70
CA LEU A 343 -0.34 -31.33 -4.69
C LEU A 343 -1.45 -30.44 -4.11
N ASN A 344 -2.72 -30.71 -4.45
CA ASN A 344 -3.87 -29.99 -3.93
C ASN A 344 -4.05 -30.18 -2.41
N GLN A 345 -3.76 -31.39 -1.91
CA GLN A 345 -3.87 -31.70 -0.49
C GLN A 345 -2.72 -31.12 0.35
N SER A 346 -1.50 -31.09 -0.20
CA SER A 346 -0.31 -30.66 0.54
C SER A 346 0.07 -29.20 0.34
N GLY A 347 -0.25 -28.61 -0.82
CA GLY A 347 0.26 -27.31 -1.25
C GLY A 347 1.78 -27.25 -1.43
N ASP A 348 2.48 -28.40 -1.36
CA ASP A 348 3.95 -28.49 -1.32
C ASP A 348 4.49 -29.24 -2.57
N VAL A 349 4.98 -28.46 -3.54
CA VAL A 349 5.63 -28.99 -4.75
C VAL A 349 6.89 -29.80 -4.40
N GLY A 350 7.59 -29.48 -3.31
CA GLY A 350 8.77 -30.24 -2.86
C GLY A 350 8.41 -31.63 -2.33
N ALA A 351 7.25 -31.78 -1.66
CA ALA A 351 6.72 -33.09 -1.28
C ALA A 351 6.35 -33.92 -2.50
N LEU A 352 5.71 -33.29 -3.49
CA LEU A 352 5.40 -33.91 -4.77
C LEU A 352 6.67 -34.40 -5.51
N VAL A 353 7.70 -33.55 -5.63
CA VAL A 353 8.98 -33.93 -6.24
C VAL A 353 9.63 -35.11 -5.52
N ARG A 354 9.68 -35.10 -4.18
CA ARG A 354 10.18 -36.24 -3.40
C ARG A 354 9.38 -37.51 -3.66
N SER A 355 8.06 -37.41 -3.76
CA SER A 355 7.18 -38.53 -4.08
C SER A 355 7.45 -39.10 -5.47
N ILE A 356 7.74 -38.26 -6.46
CA ILE A 356 8.12 -38.69 -7.82
C ILE A 356 9.52 -39.33 -7.81
N LEU A 357 10.51 -38.71 -7.16
CA LEU A 357 11.87 -39.24 -7.05
C LEU A 357 11.96 -40.57 -6.31
N GLN A 358 11.04 -40.82 -5.37
CA GLN A 358 10.92 -42.09 -4.65
C GLN A 358 10.07 -43.13 -5.40
N SER A 359 9.45 -42.76 -6.52
CA SER A 359 8.61 -43.67 -7.28
C SER A 359 9.44 -44.78 -7.95
N PRO A 360 8.90 -46.00 -8.08
CA PRO A 360 9.55 -47.07 -8.84
C PRO A 360 9.85 -46.67 -10.29
N GLU A 361 9.03 -45.78 -10.85
CA GLU A 361 9.21 -45.27 -12.20
C GLU A 361 10.45 -44.38 -12.34
N PHE A 362 10.67 -43.45 -11.39
CA PHE A 362 11.88 -42.64 -11.40
C PHE A 362 13.13 -43.50 -11.20
N GLN A 363 13.09 -44.48 -10.28
CA GLN A 363 14.22 -45.39 -10.06
C GLN A 363 14.63 -46.14 -11.34
N ALA A 364 13.67 -46.54 -12.17
CA ALA A 364 13.95 -47.19 -13.46
C ALA A 364 14.59 -46.24 -14.49
N ARG A 365 14.37 -44.93 -14.35
CA ARG A 365 14.84 -43.87 -15.27
C ARG A 365 16.00 -43.05 -14.72
N GLU A 366 16.40 -43.28 -13.48
CA GLU A 366 17.52 -42.61 -12.80
C GLU A 366 18.79 -42.60 -13.64
N PRO A 367 19.20 -43.68 -14.35
CA PRO A 367 20.40 -43.62 -15.20
C PRO A 367 20.27 -42.64 -16.37
N GLN A 368 19.07 -42.51 -16.95
CA GLN A 368 18.79 -41.56 -18.04
C GLN A 368 18.78 -40.12 -17.51
N PHE A 369 18.17 -39.92 -16.34
CA PHE A 369 18.23 -38.65 -15.61
C PHE A 369 19.68 -38.27 -15.30
N ALA A 370 20.47 -39.20 -14.76
CA ALA A 370 21.86 -38.98 -14.42
C ALA A 370 22.75 -38.76 -15.65
N ALA A 371 22.49 -39.40 -16.78
CA ALA A 371 23.21 -39.14 -18.03
C ALA A 371 22.87 -37.75 -18.59
N ALA A 372 21.60 -37.35 -18.55
CA ALA A 372 21.14 -36.05 -19.05
C ALA A 372 21.63 -34.87 -18.19
N TYR A 373 21.74 -35.05 -16.88
CA TYR A 373 22.06 -33.97 -15.94
C TYR A 373 23.47 -34.06 -15.31
N PHE A 374 24.12 -35.24 -15.32
CA PHE A 374 25.45 -35.47 -14.72
C PHE A 374 26.49 -36.08 -15.69
N GLY A 375 26.09 -36.46 -16.91
CA GLY A 375 26.95 -37.13 -17.90
C GLY A 375 27.86 -36.20 -18.69
N GLY A 376 28.97 -35.75 -18.08
CA GLY A 376 30.06 -35.07 -18.79
C GLY A 376 31.37 -35.17 -18.03
N GLY A 377 32.29 -36.02 -18.53
CA GLY A 377 33.58 -36.34 -17.92
C GLY A 377 34.59 -35.20 -17.83
N GLY A 378 34.32 -34.21 -16.98
CA GLY A 378 35.27 -33.16 -16.58
C GLY A 378 35.86 -33.45 -15.21
N THR A 379 37.18 -33.27 -15.11
CA THR A 379 38.04 -33.30 -13.92
C THR A 379 37.35 -32.85 -12.62
N PRO A 380 37.61 -33.49 -11.46
CA PRO A 380 37.08 -33.06 -10.17
C PRO A 380 37.34 -31.56 -9.98
N ILE A 381 36.27 -30.79 -9.73
CA ILE A 381 36.40 -29.38 -9.37
C ILE A 381 37.22 -29.34 -8.08
N ARG A 382 38.36 -28.66 -8.15
CA ARG A 382 39.43 -28.64 -7.15
C ARG A 382 38.88 -28.45 -5.73
N GLY A 383 39.15 -29.43 -4.87
CA GLY A 383 39.36 -29.33 -3.42
C GLY A 383 38.28 -28.61 -2.58
N ALA A 384 37.61 -29.40 -1.73
CA ALA A 384 36.83 -29.01 -0.54
C ALA A 384 35.36 -28.58 -0.68
N MET A 385 34.69 -28.81 -1.82
CA MET A 385 33.23 -28.71 -1.87
C MET A 385 32.58 -30.06 -1.50
N THR A 386 31.96 -30.13 -0.32
CA THR A 386 31.07 -31.23 0.08
C THR A 386 29.83 -31.24 -0.82
N ARG A 387 29.88 -31.91 -1.98
CA ARG A 387 28.77 -32.54 -2.74
C ARG A 387 27.35 -31.90 -2.77
N THR A 388 27.12 -30.62 -2.52
CA THR A 388 25.77 -30.03 -2.39
C THR A 388 25.50 -28.88 -3.37
N GLY A 389 25.56 -29.16 -4.67
CA GLY A 389 25.18 -28.19 -5.70
C GLY A 389 25.03 -28.83 -7.08
N VAL A 390 24.17 -28.23 -7.91
CA VAL A 390 23.90 -28.62 -9.30
C VAL A 390 24.69 -27.70 -10.23
N ARG A 391 25.39 -28.30 -11.20
CA ARG A 391 26.05 -27.56 -12.27
C ARG A 391 25.09 -27.40 -13.45
N LEU A 392 24.64 -26.18 -13.69
CA LEU A 392 23.82 -25.84 -14.86
C LEU A 392 24.74 -25.43 -16.02
N VAL A 393 24.35 -25.80 -17.23
CA VAL A 393 24.96 -25.33 -18.48
C VAL A 393 23.96 -24.39 -19.14
N LEU A 394 24.39 -23.19 -19.52
CA LEU A 394 23.54 -22.24 -20.22
C LEU A 394 23.34 -22.72 -21.68
N ASP A 395 22.09 -22.89 -22.10
CA ASP A 395 21.75 -23.38 -23.45
C ASP A 395 21.78 -22.27 -24.51
N ARG A 396 21.68 -21.01 -24.09
CA ARG A 396 21.66 -19.80 -24.92
C ARG A 396 22.34 -18.63 -24.22
N ASP A 397 22.63 -17.59 -24.99
CA ASP A 397 23.11 -16.33 -24.44
C ASP A 397 22.00 -15.62 -23.65
N GLY A 398 22.35 -15.03 -22.52
CA GLY A 398 21.43 -14.28 -21.70
C GLY A 398 22.12 -13.49 -20.58
N PRO A 399 21.34 -12.89 -19.67
CA PRO A 399 21.88 -12.11 -18.56
C PRO A 399 22.85 -12.90 -17.69
N LEU A 400 22.61 -14.20 -17.48
CA LEU A 400 23.47 -15.05 -16.66
C LEU A 400 24.78 -15.47 -17.35
N GLY A 401 24.98 -15.16 -18.63
CA GLY A 401 26.19 -15.50 -19.38
C GLY A 401 25.89 -16.01 -20.78
N ARG A 402 26.94 -16.48 -21.45
CA ARG A 402 26.88 -17.01 -22.81
C ARG A 402 26.56 -18.49 -22.84
N ALA A 403 26.00 -18.96 -23.94
CA ALA A 403 25.76 -20.37 -24.20
C ALA A 403 27.03 -21.20 -23.98
N GLY A 404 26.88 -22.35 -23.31
CA GLY A 404 27.98 -23.26 -22.95
C GLY A 404 28.73 -22.89 -21.67
N GLN A 405 28.56 -21.67 -21.13
CA GLN A 405 29.08 -21.36 -19.79
C GLN A 405 28.30 -22.12 -18.73
N THR A 406 28.93 -22.29 -17.57
CA THR A 406 28.33 -23.02 -16.45
C THR A 406 28.03 -22.14 -15.25
N LEU A 407 27.06 -22.58 -14.45
CA LEU A 407 26.72 -22.04 -13.14
C LEU A 407 26.76 -23.17 -12.12
N LEU A 408 27.34 -22.91 -10.97
CA LEU A 408 27.21 -23.75 -9.79
C LEU A 408 26.12 -23.16 -8.90
N VAL A 409 25.07 -23.93 -8.68
CA VAL A 409 23.90 -23.51 -7.91
C VAL A 409 23.70 -24.50 -6.76
N PRO A 410 23.62 -24.05 -5.50
CA PRO A 410 23.25 -24.92 -4.40
C PRO A 410 21.93 -25.65 -4.66
N ASP A 411 21.81 -26.86 -4.11
CA ASP A 411 20.56 -27.61 -4.14
C ASP A 411 19.62 -27.06 -3.05
N ASP A 412 18.81 -26.07 -3.42
CA ASP A 412 17.83 -25.43 -2.54
C ASP A 412 16.44 -25.36 -3.21
N ARG A 413 15.40 -25.02 -2.43
CA ARG A 413 14.00 -25.07 -2.85
C ARG A 413 13.49 -23.78 -3.53
N VAL A 414 14.34 -22.77 -3.68
CA VAL A 414 13.97 -21.42 -4.13
C VAL A 414 14.81 -20.98 -5.33
N ILE A 415 16.13 -20.89 -5.21
CA ILE A 415 17.01 -20.31 -6.22
C ILE A 415 17.15 -21.24 -7.43
N LEU A 416 17.45 -22.53 -7.21
CA LEU A 416 17.59 -23.50 -8.30
C LEU A 416 16.32 -23.65 -9.16
N PRO A 417 15.11 -23.86 -8.58
CA PRO A 417 13.88 -23.92 -9.36
C PRO A 417 13.58 -22.62 -10.11
N ALA A 418 13.83 -21.46 -9.48
CA ALA A 418 13.62 -20.17 -10.13
C ALA A 418 14.54 -19.97 -11.34
N LEU A 419 15.80 -20.39 -11.25
CA LEU A 419 16.74 -20.34 -12.37
C LEU A 419 16.31 -21.24 -13.53
N LEU A 420 15.86 -22.46 -13.24
CA LEU A 420 15.36 -23.39 -14.26
C LEU A 420 14.08 -22.85 -14.94
N ALA A 421 13.21 -22.18 -14.19
CA ALA A 421 11.96 -21.63 -14.71
C ALA A 421 12.15 -20.35 -15.55
N ALA A 422 13.04 -19.45 -15.11
CA ALA A 422 13.13 -18.11 -15.66
C ALA A 422 14.36 -17.89 -16.58
N GLY A 423 15.37 -18.76 -16.53
CA GLY A 423 16.63 -18.56 -17.27
C GLY A 423 17.40 -17.30 -16.87
N GLY A 424 17.08 -16.72 -15.70
CA GLY A 424 17.59 -15.45 -15.20
C GLY A 424 17.27 -15.30 -13.71
N TRP A 425 17.87 -14.31 -13.04
CA TRP A 425 17.63 -14.05 -11.61
C TRP A 425 17.28 -12.59 -11.36
N ASN A 426 16.07 -12.31 -10.88
CA ASN A 426 15.61 -10.95 -10.54
C ASN A 426 15.95 -9.90 -11.64
N THR A 427 15.68 -10.24 -12.91
CA THR A 427 16.06 -9.43 -14.08
C THR A 427 15.42 -8.04 -14.11
N GLN A 428 14.37 -7.81 -13.32
CA GLN A 428 13.76 -6.49 -13.13
C GLN A 428 14.77 -5.45 -12.60
N HIS A 429 15.69 -5.84 -11.71
CA HIS A 429 16.74 -4.93 -11.22
C HIS A 429 17.71 -4.50 -12.33
N LEU A 430 17.96 -5.38 -13.31
CA LEU A 430 18.78 -5.04 -14.47
C LEU A 430 18.09 -4.02 -15.37
N ALA A 431 16.78 -4.18 -15.60
CA ALA A 431 16.00 -3.19 -16.35
C ALA A 431 16.06 -1.82 -15.68
N MET A 432 15.87 -1.77 -14.35
CA MET A 432 15.98 -0.51 -13.59
C MET A 432 17.37 0.13 -13.67
N LEU A 433 18.44 -0.68 -13.67
CA LEU A 433 19.81 -0.18 -13.83
C LEU A 433 20.05 0.34 -15.25
N ALA A 434 19.52 -0.33 -16.28
CA ALA A 434 19.68 0.07 -17.66
C ALA A 434 19.12 1.48 -17.94
N ASP A 435 18.03 1.84 -17.26
CA ASP A 435 17.41 3.17 -17.38
C ASP A 435 18.18 4.28 -16.67
N ARG A 436 19.15 3.95 -15.80
CA ARG A 436 19.82 4.90 -14.88
C ARG A 436 21.34 4.94 -15.01
N ILE A 437 21.96 3.93 -15.63
CA ILE A 437 23.41 3.90 -15.84
C ILE A 437 23.78 4.81 -17.02
N ASP A 438 24.69 5.74 -16.77
CA ASP A 438 25.29 6.56 -17.82
C ASP A 438 26.40 5.76 -18.53
N PRO A 439 26.27 5.45 -19.83
CA PRO A 439 27.26 4.67 -20.55
C PRO A 439 28.64 5.35 -20.64
N ALA A 440 28.73 6.67 -20.42
CA ALA A 440 29.99 7.41 -20.43
C ALA A 440 30.73 7.37 -19.08
N ARG A 441 30.07 6.93 -18.00
CA ARG A 441 30.65 6.86 -16.65
C ARG A 441 31.16 5.46 -16.35
N ILE A 442 32.28 5.40 -15.63
CA ILE A 442 32.83 4.15 -15.08
C ILE A 442 32.28 3.94 -13.67
N TYR A 443 31.82 2.71 -13.38
CA TYR A 443 31.20 2.33 -12.11
C TYR A 443 31.99 1.25 -11.38
N THR A 444 31.83 1.22 -10.06
CA THR A 444 32.20 0.11 -9.19
C THR A 444 30.93 -0.49 -8.61
N LEU A 445 30.73 -1.79 -8.80
CA LEU A 445 29.64 -2.53 -8.18
C LEU A 445 30.05 -2.98 -6.77
N ILE A 446 29.16 -2.80 -5.79
CA ILE A 446 29.29 -3.41 -4.46
C ILE A 446 28.02 -4.23 -4.23
N ASP A 447 28.17 -5.55 -4.23
CA ASP A 447 27.11 -6.54 -4.04
C ASP A 447 27.19 -7.12 -2.63
N ILE A 448 26.31 -6.66 -1.73
CA ILE A 448 26.30 -7.00 -0.31
C ILE A 448 25.27 -8.11 -0.08
N GLY A 449 25.69 -9.24 0.47
CA GLY A 449 24.85 -10.45 0.47
C GLY A 449 24.81 -11.07 -0.92
N ALA A 450 25.98 -11.11 -1.59
CA ALA A 450 26.12 -11.54 -2.97
C ALA A 450 25.65 -13.00 -3.20
N ASN A 451 25.47 -13.79 -2.13
CA ASN A 451 24.99 -15.15 -2.17
C ASN A 451 25.85 -15.97 -3.14
N ILE A 452 25.30 -16.49 -4.23
CA ILE A 452 26.03 -17.26 -5.24
C ILE A 452 26.43 -16.43 -6.48
N GLY A 453 26.29 -15.10 -6.42
CA GLY A 453 26.82 -14.16 -7.40
C GLY A 453 25.96 -13.93 -8.65
N LEU A 454 24.70 -14.36 -8.65
CA LEU A 454 23.84 -14.25 -9.84
C LEU A 454 23.57 -12.80 -10.23
N PHE A 455 23.38 -11.90 -9.25
CA PHE A 455 23.15 -10.49 -9.53
C PHE A 455 24.39 -9.82 -10.11
N ALA A 456 25.54 -9.89 -9.41
CA ALA A 456 26.81 -9.39 -9.92
C ALA A 456 27.15 -9.93 -11.31
N ARG A 457 26.95 -11.23 -11.54
CA ARG A 457 27.19 -11.87 -12.85
C ARG A 457 26.37 -11.23 -13.95
N GLN A 458 25.08 -11.00 -13.71
CA GLN A 458 24.20 -10.37 -14.69
C GLN A 458 24.58 -8.91 -14.95
N VAL A 459 24.95 -8.17 -13.91
CA VAL A 459 25.39 -6.77 -14.08
C VAL A 459 26.66 -6.70 -14.92
N LEU A 460 27.66 -7.53 -14.60
CA LEU A 460 28.93 -7.57 -15.32
C LEU A 460 28.79 -8.06 -16.77
N GLN A 461 27.86 -8.97 -17.02
CA GLN A 461 27.53 -9.45 -18.37
C GLN A 461 26.81 -8.37 -19.21
N THR A 462 26.01 -7.52 -18.56
CA THR A 462 25.14 -6.55 -19.24
C THR A 462 25.83 -5.20 -19.45
N PHE A 463 26.59 -4.72 -18.47
CA PHE A 463 27.13 -3.36 -18.43
C PHE A 463 28.65 -3.36 -18.54
N GLY A 464 29.16 -3.01 -19.73
CA GLY A 464 30.60 -2.98 -20.01
C GLY A 464 31.39 -1.85 -19.32
N ASN A 465 30.71 -0.92 -18.64
CA ASN A 465 31.31 0.22 -17.94
C ASN A 465 31.42 0.01 -16.41
N VAL A 466 31.21 -1.21 -15.92
CA VAL A 466 31.53 -1.60 -14.54
C VAL A 466 32.98 -2.09 -14.49
N ALA A 467 33.89 -1.26 -13.97
CA ALA A 467 35.33 -1.55 -13.98
C ALA A 467 35.82 -2.37 -12.77
N ALA A 468 35.05 -2.38 -11.68
CA ALA A 468 35.37 -3.15 -10.48
C ALA A 468 34.08 -3.66 -9.82
N CYS A 469 34.17 -4.80 -9.14
CA CYS A 469 33.05 -5.40 -8.42
C CYS A 469 33.52 -5.96 -7.08
N HIS A 470 32.83 -5.64 -5.99
CA HIS A 470 33.07 -6.19 -4.66
C HIS A 470 31.86 -7.03 -4.26
N CYS A 471 32.04 -8.34 -4.10
CA CYS A 471 31.00 -9.26 -3.67
C CYS A 471 31.27 -9.69 -2.22
N ILE A 472 30.30 -9.47 -1.35
CA ILE A 472 30.39 -9.76 0.08
C ILE A 472 29.39 -10.86 0.42
N GLU A 473 29.86 -12.02 0.87
CA GLU A 473 29.01 -13.16 1.24
C GLU A 473 29.59 -13.90 2.46
N PRO A 474 28.85 -13.98 3.59
CA PRO A 474 29.33 -14.62 4.81
C PRO A 474 29.21 -16.15 4.84
N ASP A 475 28.29 -16.78 4.08
CA ASP A 475 28.13 -18.23 4.12
C ASP A 475 29.21 -18.93 3.28
N PRO A 476 29.97 -19.89 3.85
CA PRO A 476 31.02 -20.58 3.11
C PRO A 476 30.54 -21.34 1.87
N GLY A 477 29.34 -21.94 1.93
CA GLY A 477 28.78 -22.72 0.82
C GLY A 477 28.34 -21.83 -0.34
N ASN A 478 27.64 -20.74 -0.02
CA ASN A 478 27.29 -19.72 -1.00
C ASN A 478 28.55 -19.05 -1.57
N PHE A 479 29.54 -18.74 -0.73
CA PHE A 479 30.79 -18.12 -1.13
C PHE A 479 31.60 -18.97 -2.12
N ASP A 480 31.60 -20.30 -1.96
CA ASP A 480 32.23 -21.19 -2.93
C ASP A 480 31.50 -21.17 -4.29
N ALA A 481 30.17 -21.15 -4.29
CA ALA A 481 29.38 -21.02 -5.52
C ALA A 481 29.58 -19.64 -6.18
N LEU A 482 29.62 -18.56 -5.40
CA LEU A 482 29.99 -17.21 -5.84
C LEU A 482 31.34 -17.19 -6.54
N ARG A 483 32.35 -17.79 -5.90
CA ARG A 483 33.71 -17.89 -6.45
C ARG A 483 33.75 -18.65 -7.76
N TYR A 484 33.00 -19.74 -7.86
CA TYR A 484 32.87 -20.47 -9.12
C TYR A 484 32.18 -19.63 -10.19
N ASN A 485 31.03 -19.03 -9.86
CA ASN A 485 30.17 -18.34 -10.81
C ASN A 485 30.79 -17.07 -11.37
N LEU A 486 31.66 -16.41 -10.62
CA LEU A 486 32.33 -15.17 -11.04
C LEU A 486 33.80 -15.35 -11.41
N ALA A 487 34.32 -16.58 -11.47
CA ALA A 487 35.74 -16.86 -11.73
C ALA A 487 36.26 -16.24 -13.04
N ASP A 488 35.41 -16.19 -14.07
CA ASP A 488 35.77 -15.71 -15.41
C ASP A 488 35.59 -14.18 -15.57
N TYR A 489 35.12 -13.47 -14.54
CA TYR A 489 34.86 -12.04 -14.61
C TYR A 489 36.04 -11.24 -14.02
N PRO A 490 36.76 -10.44 -14.84
CA PRO A 490 37.87 -9.64 -14.34
C PRO A 490 37.38 -8.51 -13.42
N GLY A 491 38.21 -8.11 -12.46
CA GLY A 491 37.90 -6.99 -11.56
C GLY A 491 36.95 -7.31 -10.41
N VAL A 492 36.60 -8.59 -10.21
CA VAL A 492 35.80 -9.05 -9.06
C VAL A 492 36.69 -9.33 -7.85
N GLN A 493 36.36 -8.72 -6.71
CA GLN A 493 36.94 -8.97 -5.40
C GLN A 493 35.87 -9.60 -4.50
N MET A 494 36.21 -10.70 -3.83
CA MET A 494 35.27 -11.48 -3.03
C MET A 494 35.67 -11.46 -1.56
N HIS A 495 34.69 -11.23 -0.68
CA HIS A 495 34.88 -10.97 0.74
C HIS A 495 34.04 -11.95 1.57
N PRO A 496 34.65 -12.94 2.27
CA PRO A 496 33.94 -13.99 2.99
C PRO A 496 33.50 -13.54 4.40
N PHE A 497 32.81 -12.41 4.47
CA PHE A 497 32.29 -11.83 5.71
C PHE A 497 30.96 -11.12 5.44
N GLY A 498 30.24 -10.72 6.49
CA GLY A 498 29.04 -9.87 6.38
C GLY A 498 29.37 -8.42 6.74
N LEU A 499 28.52 -7.47 6.33
CA LEU A 499 28.61 -6.07 6.77
C LEU A 499 27.65 -5.79 7.92
N GLY A 500 28.11 -5.03 8.91
CA GLY A 500 27.36 -4.64 10.09
C GLY A 500 27.77 -3.27 10.62
N ALA A 501 27.12 -2.82 11.71
CA ALA A 501 27.37 -1.51 12.29
C ALA A 501 28.77 -1.35 12.92
N ALA A 502 29.42 -2.46 13.28
CA ALA A 502 30.78 -2.51 13.80
C ALA A 502 31.42 -3.87 13.51
N ASP A 503 32.75 -3.94 13.51
CA ASP A 503 33.51 -5.18 13.35
C ASP A 503 33.24 -6.13 14.52
N GLY A 504 33.03 -7.41 14.20
CA GLY A 504 32.82 -8.44 15.21
C GLY A 504 32.33 -9.75 14.63
N THR A 505 32.06 -10.70 15.53
CA THR A 505 31.45 -12.00 15.18
C THR A 505 30.00 -12.03 15.64
N ALA A 506 29.10 -12.49 14.78
CA ALA A 506 27.69 -12.66 15.09
C ALA A 506 27.26 -14.11 14.88
N ARG A 507 26.18 -14.52 15.57
CA ARG A 507 25.53 -15.79 15.29
C ARG A 507 24.83 -15.69 13.94
N PHE A 508 25.14 -16.63 13.05
CA PHE A 508 24.60 -16.68 11.70
C PHE A 508 23.69 -17.90 11.55
N PHE A 509 22.43 -17.65 11.23
CA PHE A 509 21.37 -18.64 11.10
C PHE A 509 21.24 -19.03 9.63
N ARG A 510 21.45 -20.31 9.34
CA ARG A 510 21.40 -20.84 7.97
C ARG A 510 20.13 -21.63 7.74
N ASP A 511 19.26 -21.08 6.90
CA ASP A 511 18.07 -21.75 6.38
C ASP A 511 18.45 -23.02 5.61
N ARG A 512 17.81 -24.15 5.92
CA ARG A 512 18.09 -25.45 5.27
C ARG A 512 17.37 -25.64 3.94
N GLU A 513 16.45 -24.75 3.60
CA GLU A 513 15.59 -24.85 2.41
C GLU A 513 15.81 -23.74 1.39
N ASN A 514 16.30 -22.57 1.81
CA ASN A 514 16.61 -21.46 0.92
C ASN A 514 17.99 -20.87 1.24
N CYS A 515 18.98 -21.12 0.37
CA CYS A 515 20.34 -20.63 0.58
C CYS A 515 20.45 -19.09 0.51
N GLY A 516 19.44 -18.40 -0.04
CA GLY A 516 19.34 -16.94 -0.08
C GLY A 516 18.74 -16.29 1.17
N ASN A 517 18.27 -17.06 2.15
CA ASN A 517 17.56 -16.54 3.33
C ASN A 517 18.39 -16.67 4.62
N HIS A 518 19.71 -16.73 4.55
CA HIS A 518 20.54 -16.77 5.76
C HIS A 518 20.54 -15.40 6.46
N SER A 519 20.61 -15.37 7.79
CA SER A 519 20.47 -14.12 8.54
C SER A 519 21.19 -14.13 9.88
N VAL A 520 21.48 -12.94 10.42
CA VAL A 520 21.93 -12.75 11.81
C VAL A 520 20.76 -12.61 12.79
N HIS A 521 19.54 -12.46 12.28
CA HIS A 521 18.33 -12.34 13.08
C HIS A 521 17.59 -13.68 13.13
N ALA A 522 17.37 -14.21 14.34
CA ALA A 522 16.64 -15.47 14.54
C ALA A 522 15.21 -15.41 13.97
N ASP A 523 14.57 -14.24 14.01
CA ASP A 523 13.22 -14.04 13.48
C ASP A 523 13.11 -14.23 11.97
N ALA A 524 14.20 -14.07 11.21
CA ALA A 524 14.22 -14.39 9.78
C ALA A 524 14.08 -15.90 9.50
N MET A 525 14.27 -16.74 10.53
CA MET A 525 14.07 -18.18 10.47
C MET A 525 12.71 -18.64 11.01
N ARG A 526 11.81 -17.70 11.34
CA ARG A 526 10.49 -18.04 11.90
C ARG A 526 9.75 -19.00 10.95
N ASP A 527 9.28 -20.12 11.50
CA ASP A 527 8.60 -21.21 10.79
C ASP A 527 9.44 -21.90 9.71
N ARG A 528 10.77 -21.80 9.77
CA ARG A 528 11.70 -22.41 8.81
C ARG A 528 12.71 -23.32 9.51
N PRO A 529 13.13 -24.44 8.90
CA PRO A 529 14.20 -25.26 9.45
C PRO A 529 15.57 -24.58 9.22
N PHE A 530 16.36 -24.38 10.28
CA PHE A 530 17.67 -23.72 10.21
C PHE A 530 18.76 -24.45 11.01
N THR A 531 20.02 -24.08 10.78
CA THR A 531 21.19 -24.43 11.62
C THR A 531 21.89 -23.21 12.16
#